data_AF-A0A2A4YD09-F1
#
_entry.id   AF-A0A2A4YD09-F1
#
_cell.length_a   1.000
_cell.length_b   1.000
_cell.length_c   1.000
_cell.angle_alpha   90.00
_cell.angle_beta   90.00
_cell.angle_gamma   90.00
#
_symmetry.space_group_name_H-M   'P 1'
#
loop_
_entity.id
_entity.type
_entity.pdbx_description
1 polymer ?
#
loop_
_entity_poly.entity_id
_entity_poly.type
_entity_poly.pdbx_seq_one_letter_code
_entity_poly.pdbx_strand_id
1 'polypeptide(L)'
;MPKVVMVGSAKNATLSARMLALKKVHKAFAVSTSIPTAICAKIKGTVVNDVAIKDSAEVFLAHPTGVMKIGVKANLSTEIPEIDEVSVERTARILMKGHTFT
;
A
#
# COMPACT_ATOMS: atom_id res chain seq x y z
N MET A 1 0.70 -14.31 -7.88
CA MET A 1 -0.68 -14.64 -7.43
C MET A 1 -1.35 -13.37 -6.92
N PRO A 2 -2.60 -13.10 -7.31
CA PRO A 2 -3.36 -11.96 -6.81
C PRO A 2 -3.56 -12.05 -5.30
N LYS A 3 -3.62 -10.91 -4.63
CA LYS A 3 -3.99 -10.79 -3.22
C LYS A 3 -5.36 -10.10 -3.13
N VAL A 4 -6.19 -10.57 -2.21
CA VAL A 4 -7.49 -9.93 -1.93
C VAL A 4 -7.26 -8.83 -0.91
N VAL A 5 -7.72 -7.62 -1.26
CA VAL A 5 -7.66 -6.43 -0.40
C VAL A 5 -9.05 -5.85 -0.29
N MET A 6 -9.52 -5.65 0.94
CA MET A 6 -10.70 -4.85 1.24
C MET A 6 -10.27 -3.41 1.51
N VAL A 7 -10.92 -2.44 0.90
CA VAL A 7 -10.65 -1.01 1.05
C VAL A 7 -11.87 -0.27 1.57
N GLY A 8 -11.66 0.85 2.26
CA GLY A 8 -12.73 1.71 2.74
C GLY A 8 -12.20 3.08 3.14
N SER A 9 -13.10 4.05 3.28
CA SER A 9 -12.76 5.41 3.69
C SER A 9 -12.13 5.43 5.09
N ALA A 10 -11.22 6.37 5.31
CA ALA A 10 -10.59 6.61 6.62
C ALA A 10 -10.88 8.05 7.07
N LYS A 11 -10.71 8.34 8.37
CA LYS A 11 -10.85 9.72 8.90
C LYS A 11 -9.53 10.51 8.87
N ASN A 12 -8.41 9.85 9.17
CA ASN A 12 -7.09 10.48 9.36
C ASN A 12 -6.00 9.86 8.47
N ALA A 13 -6.39 9.31 7.33
CA ALA A 13 -5.49 8.67 6.37
C ALA A 13 -6.12 8.75 4.98
N THR A 14 -5.33 8.57 3.93
CA THR A 14 -5.84 8.56 2.55
C THR A 14 -6.90 7.48 2.36
N LEU A 15 -6.67 6.27 2.89
CA LEU A 15 -7.66 5.20 2.90
C LEU A 15 -7.38 4.21 4.03
N SER A 16 -8.37 3.37 4.33
CA SER A 16 -8.17 2.16 5.12
C SER A 16 -8.13 0.94 4.20
N ALA A 17 -7.25 -0.02 4.51
CA ALA A 17 -7.14 -1.25 3.76
C ALA A 17 -6.85 -2.46 4.66
N ARG A 18 -7.34 -3.64 4.25
CA ARG A 18 -7.13 -4.93 4.91
C ARG A 18 -6.81 -5.98 3.86
N MET A 19 -5.63 -6.57 3.93
CA MET A 19 -5.18 -7.61 3.01
C MET A 19 -5.36 -9.00 3.61
N LEU A 20 -5.76 -9.97 2.79
CA LEU A 20 -5.73 -11.39 3.14
C LEU A 20 -4.40 -12.05 2.75
N ALA A 21 -3.79 -12.76 3.70
CA ALA A 21 -2.65 -13.63 3.50
C ALA A 21 -2.94 -14.99 4.15
N LEU A 22 -2.77 -16.08 3.40
CA LEU A 22 -2.96 -17.45 3.92
C LEU A 22 -4.31 -17.62 4.65
N LYS A 23 -5.39 -17.10 4.05
CA LYS A 23 -6.78 -17.13 4.57
C LYS A 23 -6.98 -16.37 5.91
N LYS A 24 -6.05 -15.51 6.30
CA LYS A 24 -6.17 -14.65 7.49
C LYS A 24 -5.93 -13.19 7.11
N VAL A 25 -6.52 -12.27 7.88
CA VAL A 25 -6.21 -10.84 7.75
C VAL A 25 -4.76 -10.63 8.18
N HIS A 26 -3.98 -9.99 7.32
CA HIS A 26 -2.60 -9.67 7.61
C HIS A 26 -2.55 -8.64 8.75
N LYS A 27 -1.70 -8.87 9.77
CA LYS A 27 -1.61 -8.02 10.97
C LYS A 27 -1.31 -6.55 10.63
N ALA A 28 -0.34 -6.33 9.73
CA ALA A 28 -0.02 -5.01 9.19
C ALA A 28 -0.49 -4.90 7.73
N PHE A 29 0.44 -4.80 6.78
CA PHE A 29 0.15 -4.87 5.35
C PHE A 29 1.43 -5.27 4.60
N ALA A 30 1.33 -6.11 3.56
CA ALA A 30 2.51 -6.49 2.78
C ALA A 30 2.85 -5.40 1.74
N VAL A 31 4.13 -5.04 1.62
CA VAL A 31 4.60 -3.97 0.72
C VAL A 31 4.22 -4.23 -0.73
N SER A 32 4.37 -5.47 -1.18
CA SER A 32 4.01 -5.88 -2.54
C SER A 32 2.53 -5.65 -2.90
N THR A 33 1.67 -5.50 -1.89
CA THR A 33 0.24 -5.27 -2.05
C THR A 33 -0.13 -3.82 -1.73
N SER A 34 0.64 -3.15 -0.88
CA SER A 34 0.42 -1.74 -0.57
C SER A 34 0.75 -0.85 -1.76
N ILE A 35 1.81 -1.16 -2.50
CA ILE A 35 2.23 -0.43 -3.71
C ILE A 35 1.10 -0.34 -4.75
N PRO A 36 0.55 -1.45 -5.28
CA PRO A 36 -0.52 -1.36 -6.27
C PRO A 36 -1.79 -0.74 -5.68
N THR A 37 -2.06 -0.92 -4.39
CA THR A 37 -3.20 -0.26 -3.73
C THR A 37 -3.02 1.26 -3.71
N ALA A 38 -1.83 1.75 -3.38
CA ALA A 38 -1.51 3.18 -3.39
C ALA A 38 -1.54 3.78 -4.80
N ILE A 39 -1.06 3.04 -5.80
CA ILE A 39 -1.15 3.45 -7.21
C ILE A 39 -2.63 3.60 -7.60
N CYS A 40 -3.47 2.60 -7.33
CA CYS A 40 -4.91 2.66 -7.62
C CYS A 40 -5.57 3.86 -6.91
N ALA A 41 -5.14 4.21 -5.69
CA ALA A 41 -5.65 5.40 -5.00
C ALA A 41 -5.40 6.71 -5.77
N LYS A 42 -4.44 6.77 -6.72
CA LYS A 42 -4.21 7.92 -7.60
C LYS A 42 -4.93 7.84 -8.95
N ILE A 43 -5.20 6.63 -9.44
CA ILE A 43 -5.85 6.43 -10.75
C ILE A 43 -7.36 6.63 -10.60
N LYS A 44 -7.89 7.65 -11.28
CA LYS A 44 -9.32 7.97 -11.28
C LYS A 44 -10.14 6.79 -11.84
N GLY A 45 -11.27 6.49 -11.20
CA GLY A 45 -12.19 5.43 -11.63
C GLY A 45 -11.86 4.03 -11.09
N THR A 46 -10.80 3.89 -10.28
CA THR A 46 -10.61 2.65 -9.52
C THR A 46 -11.42 2.69 -8.22
N VAL A 47 -11.87 1.51 -7.76
CA VAL A 47 -12.57 1.34 -6.47
C VAL A 47 -11.74 1.88 -5.29
N VAL A 48 -10.41 1.86 -5.41
CA VAL A 48 -9.52 2.40 -4.37
C VAL A 48 -9.54 3.92 -4.36
N ASN A 49 -9.55 4.56 -5.54
CA ASN A 49 -9.66 6.02 -5.65
C ASN A 49 -11.01 6.54 -5.15
N ASP A 50 -12.08 5.77 -5.33
CA ASP A 50 -13.44 6.15 -4.90
C ASP A 50 -13.55 6.31 -3.38
N VAL A 51 -12.80 5.51 -2.62
CA VAL A 51 -12.80 5.57 -1.15
C VAL A 51 -11.66 6.42 -0.57
N ALA A 52 -10.74 6.88 -1.41
CA ALA A 52 -9.55 7.62 -1.00
C ALA A 52 -9.85 9.11 -0.77
N ILE A 53 -9.31 9.67 0.31
CA ILE A 53 -9.27 11.12 0.51
C ILE A 53 -8.24 11.73 -0.46
N LYS A 54 -8.68 12.71 -1.25
CA LYS A 54 -7.89 13.32 -2.32
C LYS A 54 -7.15 14.56 -1.80
N ASP A 55 -6.06 14.36 -1.07
CA ASP A 55 -5.47 15.50 -0.33
C ASP A 55 -3.94 15.51 -0.23
N SER A 56 -3.23 14.68 -1.00
CA SER A 56 -1.77 14.56 -0.83
C SER A 56 -1.09 13.92 -2.03
N ALA A 57 0.19 14.26 -2.28
CA ALA A 57 1.06 13.55 -3.22
C ALA A 57 1.37 12.12 -2.73
N GLU A 58 1.49 11.96 -1.42
CA GLU A 58 1.72 10.68 -0.75
C GLU A 58 0.39 9.97 -0.46
N VAL A 59 0.46 8.66 -0.22
CA VAL A 59 -0.68 7.84 0.18
C VAL A 59 -0.44 7.32 1.59
N PHE A 60 -1.34 7.67 2.50
CA PHE A 60 -1.38 7.15 3.86
C PHE A 60 -2.39 6.01 3.92
N LEU A 61 -1.90 4.77 3.96
CA LEU A 61 -2.71 3.55 3.99
C LEU A 61 -2.85 3.05 5.44
N ALA A 62 -4.04 3.20 6.01
CA ALA A 62 -4.35 2.71 7.35
C ALA A 62 -4.62 1.20 7.35
N HIS A 63 -3.76 0.44 8.03
CA HIS A 63 -3.86 -1.01 8.23
C HIS A 63 -4.16 -1.32 9.72
N PRO A 64 -4.41 -2.59 10.14
CA PRO A 64 -4.89 -2.87 11.51
C PRO A 64 -4.02 -2.32 12.63
N THR A 65 -2.70 -2.34 12.45
CA THR A 65 -1.72 -1.92 13.45
C THR A 65 -1.10 -0.54 13.22
N GLY A 66 -1.65 0.30 12.33
CA GLY A 66 -1.08 1.63 12.08
C GLY A 66 -1.30 2.15 10.67
N VAL A 67 -0.44 3.07 10.25
CA VAL A 67 -0.50 3.73 8.93
C VAL A 67 0.83 3.52 8.21
N MET A 68 0.75 3.13 6.94
CA MET A 68 1.89 3.03 6.03
C MET A 68 1.89 4.21 5.07
N LYS A 69 3.01 4.95 5.04
CA LYS A 69 3.26 6.05 4.10
C LYS A 69 3.88 5.49 2.82
N ILE A 70 3.30 5.84 1.67
CA ILE A 70 3.74 5.37 0.36
C ILE A 70 3.81 6.57 -0.58
N GLY A 71 5.00 6.87 -1.09
CA GLY A 71 5.18 7.87 -2.14
C GLY A 71 4.84 7.27 -3.50
N VAL A 72 4.08 7.98 -4.32
CA VAL A 72 3.75 7.56 -5.69
C VAL A 72 4.00 8.74 -6.63
N LYS A 73 4.96 8.58 -7.53
CA LYS A 73 5.20 9.50 -8.65
C LYS A 73 4.74 8.81 -9.93
N ALA A 74 3.77 9.42 -10.59
CA ALA A 74 3.12 8.83 -11.76
C ALA A 74 2.69 9.93 -12.73
N ASN A 75 2.82 9.63 -14.03
CA ASN A 75 2.20 10.39 -15.08
C ASN A 75 0.80 9.82 -15.37
N LEU A 76 -0.23 10.60 -15.02
CA LEU A 76 -1.63 10.24 -15.19
C LEU A 76 -2.33 11.00 -16.32
N SER A 77 -1.59 11.75 -17.15
CA SER A 77 -2.16 12.50 -18.28
C SER A 77 -2.35 11.64 -19.54
N THR A 78 -1.76 10.45 -19.56
CA THR A 78 -1.86 9.46 -20.63
C THR A 78 -3.07 8.56 -20.43
N GLU A 79 -3.54 7.90 -21.50
CA GLU A 79 -4.63 6.92 -21.43
C GLU A 79 -4.27 5.73 -20.55
N ILE A 80 -2.99 5.31 -20.60
CA ILE A 80 -2.41 4.28 -19.74
C ILE A 80 -1.56 4.99 -18.69
N PRO A 81 -1.90 4.90 -17.39
CA PRO A 81 -1.08 5.48 -16.32
C PRO A 81 0.34 4.93 -16.31
N GLU A 82 1.33 5.84 -16.33
CA GLU A 82 2.75 5.48 -16.23
C GLU A 82 3.25 5.78 -14.81
N ILE A 83 3.90 4.80 -14.18
CA ILE A 83 4.39 4.93 -12.80
C ILE A 83 5.91 5.10 -12.85
N ASP A 84 6.38 6.31 -12.54
CA ASP A 84 7.81 6.65 -12.54
C ASP A 84 8.52 6.05 -11.33
N GLU A 85 7.92 6.21 -10.15
CA GLU A 85 8.56 5.84 -8.88
C GLU A 85 7.51 5.49 -7.81
N VAL A 86 7.84 4.50 -6.99
CA VAL A 86 7.14 4.23 -5.74
C VAL A 86 8.15 4.08 -4.61
N SER A 87 7.91 4.77 -3.50
CA SER A 87 8.79 4.76 -2.34
C SER A 87 8.06 4.35 -1.07
N VAL A 88 8.76 3.61 -0.20
CA VAL A 88 8.28 3.17 1.11
C VAL A 88 9.41 3.27 2.13
N GLU A 89 9.10 3.76 3.33
CA GLU A 89 10.07 3.86 4.42
C GLU A 89 10.02 2.59 5.29
N ARG A 90 11.18 2.00 5.58
CA ARG A 90 11.32 0.78 6.39
C ARG A 90 12.60 0.82 7.21
N THR A 91 12.59 0.13 8.35
CA THR A 91 13.77 -0.10 9.19
C THR A 91 14.16 -1.58 9.16
N ALA A 92 15.45 -1.87 9.28
CA ALA A 92 15.97 -3.22 9.40
C ALA A 92 17.00 -3.30 10.54
N ARG A 93 17.11 -4.47 11.18
CA ARG A 93 18.11 -4.76 12.21
C ARG A 93 18.57 -6.22 12.06
N ILE A 94 19.87 -6.45 12.21
CA ILE A 94 20.43 -7.81 12.26
C ILE A 94 19.94 -8.49 13.54
N LEU A 95 19.29 -9.65 13.40
CA LEU A 95 18.81 -10.46 14.53
C LEU A 95 19.83 -11.53 14.95
N MET A 96 20.49 -12.17 13.98
CA MET A 96 21.50 -13.20 14.21
C MET A 96 22.58 -13.11 13.12
N LYS A 97 23.85 -13.31 13.51
CA LYS A 97 24.99 -13.44 12.60
C LYS A 97 25.70 -14.74 12.95
N GLY A 98 25.73 -15.70 12.03
CA GLY A 98 26.29 -17.03 12.26
C GLY A 98 25.97 -18.00 11.12
N HIS A 99 26.10 -19.29 11.38
CA HIS A 99 25.84 -20.36 10.41
C HIS A 99 24.60 -21.17 10.81
N THR A 100 23.76 -21.53 9.83
CA THR A 100 22.65 -22.46 9.99
C THR A 100 23.04 -23.83 9.46
N PHE A 101 22.65 -24.90 10.14
CA PHE A 101 22.87 -26.29 9.75
C PHE A 101 21.51 -27.00 9.64
N THR A 102 21.43 -28.04 8.80
CA THR A 102 20.23 -28.84 8.56
C THR A 102 20.40 -30.22 9.17
#